data_AF-A0A8J7XMH1-F1
#
_entry.id   AF-A0A8J7XMH1-F1
#
_cell.length_a   1.000
_cell.length_b   1.000
_cell.length_c   1.000
_cell.angle_alpha   90.00
_cell.angle_beta   90.00
_cell.angle_gamma   90.00
#
_symmetry.space_group_name_H-M   'P 1'
#
loop_
_entity.id
_entity.type
_entity.pdbx_description
1 polymer ?
#
loop_
_entity_poly.entity_id
_entity_poly.type
_entity_poly.pdbx_seq_one_letter_code
_entity_poly.pdbx_strand_id
1 'polypeptide(L)'
;MKKVLLLLFLVLGCIQQESWTFYVIDERITEYTLDEINAFELKEIYETVIEKEVKKVKWEGVIAREFGSGDIINFISEDGYMVSIPYDVDVILAYKKDGKTIHAKEGGPLKIAVDPYYGCKCNWLKYLKIVEFVDSEDSLSVYGEVVNMLTFSPRDLNLYYGLDDIVNNAYSEAPLTFILDKALCKQSATTVVFITKEGRYSYSLSEIRGKNLVLVYENGFHIYALGITDIKGIKIE
;
A
#
# COMPACT_ATOMS: atom_id res chain seq x y z
N MET A 1 26.12 -65.27 3.05
CA MET A 1 25.30 -64.17 3.62
C MET A 1 26.07 -62.87 3.48
N LYS A 2 25.85 -62.11 2.40
CA LYS A 2 26.50 -60.81 2.17
C LYS A 2 25.55 -59.71 2.70
N LYS A 3 26.04 -58.91 3.64
CA LYS A 3 25.32 -57.77 4.23
C LYS A 3 25.19 -56.66 3.17
N VAL A 4 23.96 -56.27 2.88
CA VAL A 4 23.63 -55.08 2.08
C VAL A 4 23.76 -53.87 3.00
N LEU A 5 24.70 -52.98 2.70
CA LEU A 5 24.85 -51.68 3.35
C LEU A 5 23.93 -50.70 2.62
N LEU A 6 22.78 -50.40 3.21
CA LEU A 6 21.86 -49.38 2.72
C LEU A 6 22.43 -48.01 3.10
N LEU A 7 23.05 -47.31 2.14
CA LEU A 7 23.41 -45.90 2.33
C LEU A 7 22.14 -45.06 2.30
N LEU A 8 21.74 -44.54 3.47
CA LEU A 8 20.70 -43.53 3.59
C LEU A 8 21.31 -42.18 3.17
N PHE A 9 20.97 -41.70 1.97
CA PHE A 9 21.24 -40.31 1.57
C PHE A 9 20.26 -39.40 2.33
N LEU A 10 20.74 -38.82 3.44
CA LEU A 10 20.10 -37.67 4.07
C LEU A 10 20.34 -36.44 3.18
N VAL A 11 19.39 -36.16 2.28
CA VAL A 11 19.30 -34.86 1.62
C VAL A 11 18.79 -33.88 2.67
N LEU A 12 19.72 -33.26 3.40
CA LEU A 12 19.45 -32.02 4.13
C LEU A 12 19.18 -30.94 3.08
N GLY A 13 17.94 -30.88 2.61
CA GLY A 13 17.46 -29.69 1.95
C GLY A 13 17.49 -28.55 2.95
N CYS A 14 18.54 -27.72 2.91
CA CYS A 14 18.45 -26.37 3.43
C CYS A 14 17.33 -25.69 2.65
N ILE A 15 16.12 -25.70 3.19
CA ILE A 15 15.06 -24.78 2.77
C ILE A 15 15.61 -23.42 3.15
N GLN A 16 16.19 -22.72 2.17
CA GLN A 16 16.58 -21.33 2.30
C GLN A 16 15.29 -20.57 2.53
N GLN A 17 15.02 -20.23 3.79
CA GLN A 17 13.89 -19.40 4.16
C GLN A 17 14.09 -18.07 3.43
N GLU A 18 13.24 -17.76 2.46
CA GLU A 18 13.33 -16.51 1.72
C GLU A 18 13.27 -15.35 2.71
N SER A 19 14.33 -14.54 2.72
CA SER A 19 14.37 -13.32 3.52
C SER A 19 13.32 -12.36 2.97
N TRP A 20 12.46 -11.83 3.84
CA TRP A 20 11.47 -10.84 3.43
C TRP A 20 12.17 -9.58 2.93
N THR A 21 11.84 -9.19 1.70
CA THR A 21 12.23 -7.90 1.11
C THR A 21 11.01 -7.01 0.89
N PHE A 22 11.26 -5.71 0.85
CA PHE A 22 10.31 -4.67 0.46
C PHE A 22 11.03 -3.60 -0.36
N TYR A 23 10.26 -2.84 -1.14
CA TYR A 23 10.76 -1.77 -1.97
C TYR A 23 10.43 -0.41 -1.38
N VAL A 24 11.37 0.52 -1.49
CA VAL A 24 11.15 1.95 -1.30
C VAL A 24 11.22 2.60 -2.67
N ILE A 25 10.21 3.41 -2.99
CA ILE A 25 10.10 4.17 -4.24
C ILE A 25 10.04 5.65 -3.87
N ASP A 26 11.08 6.39 -4.24
CA ASP A 26 11.16 7.85 -4.18
C ASP A 26 11.76 8.33 -5.52
N GLU A 27 12.77 9.21 -5.54
CA GLU A 27 13.56 9.52 -6.73
C GLU A 27 14.17 8.26 -7.40
N ARG A 28 14.38 7.20 -6.62
CA ARG A 28 14.91 5.91 -7.05
C ARG A 28 14.17 4.78 -6.36
N ILE A 29 14.32 3.60 -6.94
CA ILE A 29 13.81 2.36 -6.37
C ILE A 29 14.95 1.67 -5.63
N THR A 30 14.73 1.35 -4.36
CA THR A 30 15.67 0.61 -3.53
C THR A 30 14.97 -0.58 -2.89
N GLU A 31 15.56 -1.77 -3.05
CA GLU A 31 15.11 -2.97 -2.33
C GLU A 31 15.83 -3.03 -0.97
N TYR A 32 15.08 -3.36 0.09
CA TYR A 32 15.60 -3.56 1.43
C TYR A 32 15.20 -4.93 1.95
N THR A 33 16.12 -5.59 2.64
CA THR A 33 15.88 -6.74 3.49
C THR A 33 15.51 -6.30 4.91
N LEU A 34 14.88 -7.19 5.68
CA LEU A 34 14.64 -6.96 7.12
C LEU A 34 15.92 -6.83 7.96
N ASP A 35 17.06 -7.31 7.48
CA ASP A 35 18.31 -7.18 8.21
C ASP A 35 18.89 -5.77 8.02
N GLU A 36 18.76 -5.20 6.82
CA GLU A 36 19.23 -3.85 6.52
C GLU A 36 18.47 -2.76 7.27
N ILE A 37 17.16 -2.94 7.54
CA ILE A 37 16.41 -1.95 8.33
C ILE A 37 16.91 -1.84 9.78
N ASN A 38 17.59 -2.86 10.32
CA ASN A 38 18.14 -2.81 11.67
C ASN A 38 19.34 -1.84 11.81
N ALA A 39 19.89 -1.36 10.70
CA ALA A 39 20.94 -0.35 10.71
C ALA A 39 20.42 1.06 11.02
N PHE A 40 19.11 1.29 10.86
CA PHE A 40 18.47 2.56 11.13
C PHE A 40 18.15 2.74 12.61
N GLU A 41 17.87 3.98 13.02
CA GLU A 41 17.48 4.28 14.39
C GLU A 41 16.13 3.61 14.72
N LEU A 42 16.12 2.82 15.80
CA LEU A 42 14.90 2.19 16.30
C LEU A 42 13.96 3.24 16.89
N LYS A 43 12.72 3.25 16.43
CA LYS A 43 11.62 4.08 16.94
C LYS A 43 10.50 3.20 17.49
N GLU A 44 9.70 3.78 18.38
CA GLU A 44 8.62 3.08 19.07
C GLU A 44 7.28 3.80 18.93
N ILE A 45 6.21 3.05 18.70
CA ILE A 45 4.82 3.53 18.77
C ILE A 45 4.05 2.67 19.77
N TYR A 46 3.31 3.31 20.68
CA TYR A 46 2.53 2.63 21.71
C TYR A 46 1.05 2.59 21.35
N GLU A 47 0.50 1.38 21.23
CA GLU A 47 -0.90 1.16 20.97
C GLU A 47 -1.64 0.81 22.28
N THR A 48 -2.76 1.47 22.55
CA THR A 48 -3.66 1.05 23.64
C THR A 48 -4.68 0.03 23.12
N VAL A 49 -4.62 -1.20 23.60
CA VAL A 49 -5.52 -2.30 23.24
C VAL A 49 -6.50 -2.55 24.39
N ILE A 50 -7.80 -2.62 24.08
CA ILE A 50 -8.86 -2.91 25.04
C ILE A 50 -9.30 -4.35 24.81
N GLU A 51 -8.90 -5.26 25.70
CA GLU A 51 -9.39 -6.63 25.74
C GLU A 51 -10.27 -6.82 26.98
N LYS A 52 -9.97 -7.82 27.83
CA LYS A 52 -10.51 -7.93 29.19
C LYS A 52 -9.96 -6.85 30.13
N GLU A 53 -8.78 -6.32 29.80
CA GLU A 53 -8.08 -5.24 30.50
C GLU A 53 -7.48 -4.27 29.48
N VAL A 54 -7.20 -3.03 29.91
CA VAL A 54 -6.50 -2.03 29.07
C VAL A 54 -5.01 -2.34 29.09
N LYS A 55 -4.43 -2.63 27.93
CA LYS A 55 -3.00 -2.92 27.76
C LYS A 55 -2.35 -1.93 26.82
N LYS A 56 -1.09 -1.58 27.08
CA LYS A 56 -0.24 -0.88 26.11
C LYS A 56 0.64 -1.90 25.41
N VAL A 57 0.55 -1.94 24.09
CA VAL A 57 1.38 -2.76 23.20
C VAL A 57 2.44 -1.85 22.59
N LYS A 58 3.69 -2.31 22.61
CA LYS A 58 4.82 -1.58 22.02
C LYS A 58 5.13 -2.10 20.63
N TRP A 59 5.11 -1.22 19.65
CA TRP A 59 5.54 -1.50 18.28
C TRP A 59 6.90 -0.86 18.03
N GLU A 60 7.79 -1.60 17.38
CA GLU A 60 9.20 -1.25 17.24
C GLU A 60 9.61 -1.39 15.77
N GLY A 61 10.22 -0.34 15.23
CA GLY A 61 10.46 -0.21 13.80
C GLY A 61 11.34 0.97 13.43
N VAL A 62 11.42 1.27 12.14
CA VAL A 62 12.10 2.46 11.60
C VAL A 62 11.05 3.47 11.17
N ILE A 63 11.24 4.76 11.44
CA ILE A 63 10.30 5.80 10.95
C ILE A 63 10.36 5.86 9.42
N ALA A 64 9.19 5.81 8.77
CA ALA A 64 9.09 5.70 7.32
C ALA A 64 9.81 6.84 6.58
N ARG A 65 9.79 8.06 7.14
CA ARG A 65 10.41 9.24 6.53
C ARG A 65 11.94 9.20 6.41
N GLU A 66 12.63 8.26 7.05
CA GLU A 66 14.07 8.06 6.83
C GLU A 66 14.38 7.52 5.42
N PHE A 67 13.37 6.96 4.74
CA PHE A 67 13.53 6.30 3.46
C PHE A 67 13.31 7.23 2.25
N GLY A 68 12.77 8.43 2.43
CA GLY A 68 12.45 9.33 1.32
C GLY A 68 11.64 10.57 1.70
N SER A 69 11.22 11.31 0.67
CA SER A 69 10.46 12.57 0.81
C SER A 69 9.28 12.67 -0.16
N GLY A 70 8.17 13.26 0.29
CA GLY A 70 6.98 13.51 -0.53
C GLY A 70 5.90 14.23 0.27
N ASP A 71 4.72 14.40 -0.31
CA ASP A 71 3.55 14.94 0.40
C ASP A 71 2.75 13.83 1.08
N ILE A 72 2.76 12.65 0.47
CA ILE A 72 2.00 11.47 0.87
C ILE A 72 2.92 10.25 0.79
N ILE A 73 2.71 9.29 1.67
CA ILE A 73 3.35 7.98 1.62
C ILE A 73 2.28 6.92 1.36
N ASN A 74 2.42 6.21 0.25
CA ASN A 74 1.65 5.03 -0.06
C ASN A 74 2.35 3.79 0.52
N PHE A 75 1.61 3.05 1.32
CA PHE A 75 2.03 1.75 1.83
C PHE A 75 1.21 0.67 1.13
N ILE A 76 1.88 -0.32 0.55
CA ILE A 76 1.25 -1.39 -0.22
C ILE A 76 1.68 -2.73 0.35
N SER A 77 0.70 -3.59 0.65
CA SER A 77 0.93 -4.94 1.14
C SER A 77 1.19 -5.94 0.02
N GLU A 78 1.65 -7.13 0.41
CA GLU A 78 1.86 -8.26 -0.49
C GLU A 78 0.64 -8.65 -1.35
N ASP A 79 -0.58 -8.43 -0.85
CA ASP A 79 -1.84 -8.67 -1.58
C ASP A 79 -2.32 -7.45 -2.39
N GLY A 80 -1.54 -6.37 -2.46
CA GLY A 80 -1.86 -5.15 -3.19
C GLY A 80 -2.92 -4.28 -2.50
N TYR A 81 -3.23 -4.50 -1.23
CA TYR A 81 -3.97 -3.53 -0.44
C TYR A 81 -3.09 -2.30 -0.19
N MET A 82 -3.67 -1.11 -0.34
CA MET A 82 -2.95 0.16 -0.27
C MET A 82 -3.58 1.07 0.76
N VAL A 83 -2.74 1.80 1.49
CA VAL A 83 -3.15 2.94 2.31
C VAL A 83 -2.26 4.15 2.00
N SER A 84 -2.87 5.32 1.90
CA SER A 84 -2.18 6.59 1.68
C SER A 84 -2.20 7.40 2.97
N ILE A 85 -1.03 7.84 3.44
CA ILE A 85 -0.88 8.59 4.68
C ILE A 85 -0.08 9.87 4.40
N PRO A 86 -0.54 11.06 4.85
CA PRO A 86 0.22 12.30 4.74
C PRO A 86 1.63 12.16 5.33
N TYR A 87 2.61 12.76 4.67
CA TYR A 87 4.02 12.62 5.02
C TYR A 87 4.32 13.06 6.46
N ASP A 88 3.59 14.05 6.99
CA ASP A 88 3.79 14.60 8.33
C ASP A 88 3.26 13.72 9.48
N VAL A 89 2.57 12.63 9.18
CA VAL A 89 2.09 11.66 10.17
C VAL A 89 3.22 10.69 10.55
N ASP A 90 3.38 10.42 11.84
CA ASP A 90 4.38 9.46 12.32
C ASP A 90 3.93 8.03 11.99
N VAL A 91 4.70 7.37 11.11
CA VAL A 91 4.52 5.97 10.73
C VAL A 91 5.85 5.25 10.90
N ILE A 92 5.87 4.14 11.65
CA ILE A 92 7.02 3.23 11.69
C ILE A 92 6.76 1.99 10.85
N LEU A 93 7.79 1.53 10.15
CA LEU A 93 7.86 0.21 9.53
C LEU A 93 8.21 -0.79 10.66
N ALA A 94 7.18 -1.31 11.32
CA ALA A 94 7.32 -2.16 12.48
C ALA A 94 7.68 -3.60 12.08
N TYR A 95 8.73 -4.11 12.68
CA TYR A 95 9.19 -5.50 12.55
C TYR A 95 9.25 -6.22 13.91
N LYS A 96 9.04 -5.49 15.00
CA LYS A 96 8.93 -6.01 16.37
C LYS A 96 7.66 -5.54 17.07
N LYS A 97 7.16 -6.41 17.94
CA LYS A 97 6.08 -6.17 18.90
C LYS A 97 6.54 -6.67 20.27
N ASP A 98 6.54 -5.79 21.27
CA ASP A 98 6.98 -6.06 22.63
C ASP A 98 8.35 -6.79 22.69
N GLY A 99 9.32 -6.30 21.92
CA GLY A 99 10.69 -6.81 21.84
C GLY A 99 10.88 -8.07 20.99
N LYS A 100 9.81 -8.62 20.39
CA LYS A 100 9.84 -9.87 19.60
C LYS A 100 9.47 -9.62 18.15
N THR A 101 10.01 -10.42 17.23
CA THR A 101 9.59 -10.38 15.83
C THR A 101 8.08 -10.61 15.71
N ILE A 102 7.44 -9.84 14.83
CA ILE A 102 5.99 -9.90 14.62
C ILE A 102 5.64 -11.23 13.98
N HIS A 103 4.67 -11.94 14.56
CA HIS A 103 4.20 -13.21 14.02
C HIS A 103 3.40 -12.99 12.72
N ALA A 104 3.49 -13.92 11.76
CA ALA A 104 2.77 -13.82 10.48
C ALA A 104 1.26 -13.57 10.68
N LYS A 105 0.60 -14.33 11.56
CA LYS A 105 -0.83 -14.11 11.93
C LYS A 105 -1.18 -12.68 12.37
N GLU A 106 -0.22 -11.91 12.88
CA GLU A 106 -0.40 -10.52 13.31
C GLU A 106 -0.07 -9.51 12.19
N GLY A 107 0.38 -10.00 11.04
CA GLY A 107 0.75 -9.23 9.87
C GLY A 107 2.25 -9.03 9.68
N GLY A 108 3.08 -9.77 10.42
CA GLY A 108 4.53 -9.77 10.23
C GLY A 108 4.95 -10.46 8.92
N PRO A 109 6.20 -10.30 8.48
CA PRO A 109 7.31 -9.85 9.31
C PRO A 109 7.54 -8.33 9.29
N LEU A 110 6.86 -7.60 8.42
CA LEU A 110 6.86 -6.14 8.34
C LEU A 110 5.44 -5.62 8.21
N LYS A 111 5.07 -4.61 9.00
CA LYS A 111 3.79 -3.91 8.91
C LYS A 111 3.95 -2.44 9.27
N ILE A 112 2.98 -1.62 8.95
CA ILE A 112 2.99 -0.24 9.48
C ILE A 112 2.38 -0.21 10.89
N ALA A 113 2.97 0.60 11.76
CA ALA A 113 2.32 1.12 12.94
C ALA A 113 2.30 2.64 12.82
N VAL A 114 1.14 3.24 13.08
CA VAL A 114 0.88 4.67 12.85
C VAL A 114 0.57 5.31 14.18
N ASP A 115 0.78 6.63 14.32
CA ASP A 115 0.27 7.40 15.45
C ASP A 115 -1.16 6.94 15.82
N PRO A 116 -1.41 6.48 17.06
CA PRO A 116 -2.72 5.99 17.48
C PRO A 116 -3.84 7.05 17.44
N TYR A 117 -3.49 8.34 17.32
CA TYR A 117 -4.45 9.43 17.12
C TYR A 117 -4.79 9.68 15.65
N TYR A 118 -4.04 9.08 14.71
CA TYR A 118 -4.27 9.20 13.28
C TYR A 118 -5.06 8.00 12.73
N GLY A 119 -6.26 8.28 12.20
CA GLY A 119 -7.09 7.31 11.50
C GLY A 119 -7.54 6.11 12.34
N CYS A 120 -8.05 5.08 11.67
CA CYS A 120 -8.42 3.82 12.32
C CYS A 120 -7.22 2.88 12.37
N LYS A 121 -7.00 2.24 13.52
CA LYS A 121 -5.99 1.16 13.68
C LYS A 121 -6.21 -0.03 12.74
N CYS A 122 -7.44 -0.23 12.29
CA CYS A 122 -7.77 -1.20 11.26
C CYS A 122 -7.02 -0.98 9.93
N ASN A 123 -6.48 0.23 9.71
CA ASN A 123 -5.68 0.60 8.55
C ASN A 123 -4.18 0.28 8.72
N TRP A 124 -3.77 -0.32 9.83
CA TRP A 124 -2.36 -0.70 10.03
C TRP A 124 -2.02 -1.89 9.14
N LEU A 125 -1.68 -1.54 7.89
CA LEU A 125 -1.36 -2.43 6.79
C LEU A 125 -0.31 -3.45 7.20
N LYS A 126 -0.63 -4.71 6.91
CA LYS A 126 0.14 -5.91 7.23
C LYS A 126 0.95 -6.36 6.01
N TYR A 127 2.01 -7.13 6.22
CA TYR A 127 2.79 -7.71 5.13
C TYR A 127 3.26 -6.64 4.13
N LEU A 128 3.86 -5.57 4.64
CA LEU A 128 4.31 -4.42 3.85
C LEU A 128 5.33 -4.85 2.80
N LYS A 129 5.08 -4.48 1.54
CA LYS A 129 5.93 -4.79 0.39
C LYS A 129 6.44 -3.56 -0.37
N ILE A 130 5.69 -2.47 -0.40
CA ILE A 130 6.13 -1.23 -1.07
C ILE A 130 5.83 -0.04 -0.18
N VAL A 131 6.80 0.86 -0.07
CA VAL A 131 6.67 2.21 0.47
C VAL A 131 6.96 3.17 -0.67
N GLU A 132 5.96 3.89 -1.16
CA GLU A 132 6.12 4.88 -2.23
C GLU A 132 5.89 6.29 -1.67
N PHE A 133 6.83 7.19 -1.92
CA PHE A 133 6.69 8.62 -1.64
C PHE A 133 6.09 9.32 -2.86
N VAL A 134 4.99 10.03 -2.64
CA VAL A 134 4.17 10.59 -3.70
C VAL A 134 4.11 12.11 -3.57
N ASP A 135 4.36 12.80 -4.69
CA ASP A 135 4.11 14.22 -4.85
C ASP A 135 2.61 14.42 -5.17
N SER A 136 1.95 15.29 -4.41
CA SER A 136 0.53 15.54 -4.57
C SER A 136 0.19 16.20 -5.92
N GLU A 137 1.11 16.96 -6.51
CA GLU A 137 0.88 17.65 -7.78
C GLU A 137 0.67 16.70 -8.96
N ASP A 138 1.32 15.53 -8.91
CA ASP A 138 1.29 14.50 -9.97
C ASP A 138 0.49 13.25 -9.57
N SER A 139 -0.49 13.43 -8.67
CA SER A 139 -1.29 12.34 -8.14
C SER A 139 -2.79 12.48 -8.43
N LEU A 140 -3.51 11.38 -8.27
CA LEU A 140 -4.95 11.28 -8.37
C LEU A 140 -5.55 10.90 -7.01
N SER A 141 -6.32 11.80 -6.40
CA SER A 141 -7.03 11.50 -5.16
C SER A 141 -8.39 10.86 -5.42
N VAL A 142 -8.64 9.68 -4.86
CA VAL A 142 -9.92 8.98 -4.95
C VAL A 142 -10.59 8.95 -3.57
N TYR A 143 -11.75 9.60 -3.50
CA TYR A 143 -12.53 9.77 -2.29
C TYR A 143 -13.70 8.78 -2.26
N GLY A 144 -13.61 7.80 -1.37
CA GLY A 144 -14.73 6.95 -0.94
C GLY A 144 -15.39 7.46 0.35
N GLU A 145 -16.08 6.58 1.08
CA GLU A 145 -16.70 6.92 2.39
C GLU A 145 -15.78 6.68 3.58
N VAL A 146 -14.78 5.81 3.45
CA VAL A 146 -13.86 5.56 4.56
C VAL A 146 -13.04 6.83 4.81
N VAL A 147 -12.63 7.05 6.06
CA VAL A 147 -11.73 8.14 6.49
C VAL A 147 -10.36 8.10 5.77
N ASN A 148 -10.17 7.19 4.82
CA ASN A 148 -8.98 7.02 4.02
C ASN A 148 -9.27 7.50 2.59
N MET A 149 -8.62 8.60 2.23
CA MET A 149 -8.42 8.98 0.83
C MET A 149 -7.32 8.10 0.27
N LEU A 150 -7.54 7.47 -0.88
CA LEU A 150 -6.45 6.84 -1.62
C LEU A 150 -5.89 7.86 -2.59
N THR A 151 -4.56 7.97 -2.62
CA THR A 151 -3.85 8.80 -3.58
C THR A 151 -3.08 7.87 -4.48
N PHE A 152 -3.37 7.92 -5.78
CA PHE A 152 -2.70 7.11 -6.78
C PHE A 152 -1.64 7.96 -7.46
N SER A 153 -0.38 7.53 -7.38
CA SER A 153 0.67 7.97 -8.29
C SER A 153 0.40 7.38 -9.69
N PRO A 154 1.10 7.87 -10.73
CA PRO A 154 1.05 7.24 -12.05
C PRO A 154 1.44 5.76 -12.01
N ARG A 155 2.36 5.42 -11.12
CA ARG A 155 2.89 4.07 -10.93
C ARG A 155 1.86 3.15 -10.29
N ASP A 156 1.01 3.66 -9.40
CA ASP A 156 -0.03 2.86 -8.74
C ASP A 156 -1.08 2.28 -9.70
N LEU A 157 -1.19 2.78 -10.93
CA LEU A 157 -1.99 2.11 -11.98
C LEU A 157 -1.52 0.67 -12.23
N ASN A 158 -0.24 0.39 -11.99
CA ASN A 158 0.35 -0.93 -12.14
C ASN A 158 -0.13 -1.95 -11.10
N LEU A 159 -0.77 -1.51 -10.00
CA LEU A 159 -1.39 -2.41 -9.01
C LEU A 159 -2.41 -3.36 -9.65
N TYR A 160 -3.00 -3.00 -10.79
CA TYR A 160 -3.90 -3.87 -11.54
C TYR A 160 -3.19 -5.11 -12.12
N TYR A 161 -1.92 -4.98 -12.49
CA TYR A 161 -1.14 -6.02 -13.16
C TYR A 161 -0.30 -6.83 -12.17
N GLY A 162 0.21 -6.20 -11.11
CA GLY A 162 0.95 -6.87 -10.05
C GLY A 162 1.93 -5.94 -9.34
N LEU A 163 2.50 -6.42 -8.21
CA LEU A 163 3.49 -5.64 -7.47
C LEU A 163 4.79 -5.43 -8.27
N ASP A 164 5.21 -6.43 -9.04
CA ASP A 164 6.40 -6.33 -9.89
C ASP A 164 6.23 -5.24 -10.96
N ASP A 165 5.02 -5.03 -11.47
CA ASP A 165 4.73 -3.99 -12.46
C ASP A 165 4.78 -2.58 -11.86
N ILE A 166 4.50 -2.42 -10.56
CA ILE A 166 4.70 -1.15 -9.84
C ILE A 166 6.19 -0.83 -9.80
N VAL A 167 7.01 -1.79 -9.35
CA VAL A 167 8.47 -1.64 -9.29
C VAL A 167 9.03 -1.34 -10.67
N ASN A 168 8.58 -2.04 -11.71
CA ASN A 168 9.07 -1.84 -13.08
C ASN A 168 8.43 -0.65 -13.82
N ASN A 169 7.37 -0.03 -13.28
CA ASN A 169 6.56 0.99 -13.95
C ASN A 169 6.10 0.57 -15.36
N ALA A 170 5.63 -0.66 -15.52
CA ALA A 170 5.46 -1.27 -16.83
C ALA A 170 4.30 -0.67 -17.67
N TYR A 171 3.29 -0.13 -16.99
CA TYR A 171 2.06 0.37 -17.58
C TYR A 171 1.76 1.80 -17.08
N SER A 172 1.02 2.53 -17.90
CA SER A 172 0.52 3.87 -17.62
C SER A 172 -1.00 3.93 -17.69
N GLU A 173 -1.69 2.80 -17.55
CA GLU A 173 -3.14 2.74 -17.62
C GLU A 173 -3.69 1.63 -16.72
N ALA A 174 -4.96 1.74 -16.32
CA ALA A 174 -5.68 0.68 -15.63
C ALA A 174 -7.18 0.79 -15.90
N PRO A 175 -7.96 -0.30 -15.79
CA PRO A 175 -9.41 -0.22 -15.81
C PRO A 175 -9.91 0.74 -14.73
N LEU A 176 -10.78 1.69 -15.09
CA LEU A 176 -11.31 2.65 -14.12
C LEU A 176 -12.05 1.96 -12.98
N THR A 177 -12.75 0.86 -13.26
CA THR A 177 -13.45 0.05 -12.26
C THR A 177 -12.54 -0.48 -11.17
N PHE A 178 -11.29 -0.85 -11.51
CA PHE A 178 -10.30 -1.28 -10.52
C PHE A 178 -9.99 -0.16 -9.52
N ILE A 179 -9.76 1.06 -10.00
CA ILE A 179 -9.49 2.25 -9.18
C ILE A 179 -10.68 2.56 -8.27
N LEU A 180 -11.91 2.53 -8.83
CA LEU A 180 -13.13 2.78 -8.06
C LEU A 180 -13.37 1.73 -6.97
N ASP A 181 -13.08 0.46 -7.25
CA ASP A 181 -13.28 -0.63 -6.29
C ASP A 181 -12.27 -0.58 -5.13
N LYS A 182 -11.04 -0.10 -5.37
CA LYS A 182 -10.05 0.13 -4.30
C LYS A 182 -10.51 1.17 -3.28
N ALA A 183 -11.30 2.16 -3.69
CA ALA A 183 -11.79 3.22 -2.81
C ALA A 183 -12.94 2.81 -1.86
N LEU A 184 -13.38 1.54 -1.88
CA LEU A 184 -14.40 0.97 -0.97
C LEU A 184 -15.67 1.84 -0.88
N CYS A 185 -16.41 1.93 -2.00
CA CYS A 185 -17.62 2.76 -2.15
C CYS A 185 -18.72 2.43 -1.12
N LYS A 186 -19.55 3.42 -0.74
CA LYS A 186 -20.80 3.15 0.00
C LYS A 186 -21.68 2.19 -0.79
N GLN A 187 -22.42 1.32 -0.12
CA GLN A 187 -23.50 0.58 -0.77
C GLN A 187 -24.59 1.50 -1.36
N SER A 188 -24.77 2.68 -0.77
CA SER A 188 -25.71 3.69 -1.25
C SER A 188 -25.16 4.62 -2.32
N ALA A 189 -23.89 4.46 -2.72
CA ALA A 189 -23.29 5.36 -3.70
C ALA A 189 -23.95 5.17 -5.06
N THR A 190 -24.33 6.27 -5.69
CA THR A 190 -25.05 6.29 -6.97
C THR A 190 -24.36 7.17 -8.00
N THR A 191 -23.45 8.03 -7.57
CA THR A 191 -22.82 9.05 -8.40
C THR A 191 -21.31 8.93 -8.32
N VAL A 192 -20.64 9.20 -9.45
CA VAL A 192 -19.20 9.44 -9.48
C VAL A 192 -18.95 10.82 -10.09
N VAL A 193 -18.06 11.58 -9.45
CA VAL A 193 -17.70 12.94 -9.84
C VAL A 193 -16.21 12.97 -10.15
N PHE A 194 -15.87 13.27 -11.40
CA PHE A 194 -14.50 13.54 -11.83
C PHE A 194 -14.20 15.03 -11.62
N ILE A 195 -13.09 15.32 -10.95
CA ILE A 195 -12.65 16.67 -10.60
C ILE A 195 -11.40 16.95 -11.42
N THR A 196 -11.45 18.02 -12.20
CA THR A 196 -10.35 18.50 -13.06
C THR A 196 -10.06 19.96 -12.73
N LYS A 197 -9.06 20.55 -13.39
CA LYS A 197 -8.85 22.01 -13.35
C LYS A 197 -9.98 22.80 -14.02
N GLU A 198 -10.66 22.22 -15.01
CA GLU A 198 -11.71 22.88 -15.80
C GLU A 198 -13.09 22.81 -15.13
N GLY A 199 -13.30 21.87 -14.22
CA GLY A 199 -14.56 21.72 -13.50
C GLY A 199 -14.81 20.33 -12.94
N ARG A 200 -16.08 20.08 -12.62
CA ARG A 200 -16.58 18.83 -12.04
C ARG A 200 -17.55 18.17 -13.02
N TYR A 201 -17.34 16.90 -13.32
CA TYR A 201 -18.16 16.11 -14.24
C TYR A 201 -18.81 14.95 -13.49
N SER A 202 -20.14 14.98 -13.37
CA SER A 202 -20.89 13.98 -12.60
C SER A 202 -21.58 12.97 -13.52
N TYR A 203 -21.50 11.70 -13.16
CA TYR A 203 -22.12 10.59 -13.89
C TYR A 203 -22.79 9.62 -12.92
N SER A 204 -23.73 8.82 -13.45
CA SER A 204 -24.25 7.66 -12.72
C SER A 204 -23.13 6.64 -12.50
N LEU A 205 -22.96 6.20 -11.26
CA LEU A 205 -21.97 5.17 -10.91
C LEU A 205 -22.25 3.85 -11.64
N SER A 206 -23.53 3.47 -11.80
CA SER A 206 -23.91 2.24 -12.50
C SER A 206 -23.60 2.32 -13.99
N GLU A 207 -23.77 3.50 -14.60
CA GLU A 207 -23.41 3.74 -16.00
C GLU A 207 -21.89 3.64 -16.19
N ILE A 208 -21.12 4.28 -15.32
CA ILE A 208 -19.65 4.26 -15.37
C ILE A 208 -19.11 2.85 -15.16
N ARG A 209 -19.65 2.09 -14.20
CA ARG A 209 -19.27 0.68 -13.99
C ARG A 209 -19.67 -0.23 -15.15
N GLY A 210 -20.74 0.12 -15.88
CA GLY A 210 -21.18 -0.60 -17.08
C GLY A 210 -20.36 -0.29 -18.33
N LYS A 211 -19.54 0.76 -18.31
CA LYS A 211 -18.62 1.11 -19.39
C LYS A 211 -17.24 0.57 -19.02
N ASN A 212 -16.64 -0.23 -19.91
CA ASN A 212 -15.26 -0.70 -19.76
C ASN A 212 -14.26 0.45 -20.01
N LEU A 213 -14.30 1.46 -19.13
CA LEU A 213 -13.47 2.65 -19.22
C LEU A 213 -12.07 2.35 -18.69
N VAL A 214 -11.09 3.03 -19.30
CA VAL A 214 -9.69 2.97 -18.93
C VAL A 214 -9.28 4.34 -18.42
N LEU A 215 -8.61 4.37 -17.27
CA LEU A 215 -7.89 5.52 -16.77
C LEU A 215 -6.46 5.44 -17.28
N VAL A 216 -6.01 6.48 -17.99
CA VAL A 216 -4.67 6.55 -18.59
C VAL A 216 -3.90 7.69 -17.93
N TYR A 217 -2.62 7.51 -17.69
CA TYR A 217 -1.70 8.56 -17.31
C TYR A 217 -0.79 8.94 -18.50
N GLU A 218 -0.89 10.19 -18.94
CA GLU A 218 -0.04 10.79 -19.97
C GLU A 218 0.15 12.28 -19.63
N ASN A 219 1.16 12.60 -18.80
CA ASN A 219 1.37 13.93 -18.20
C ASN A 219 0.13 14.46 -17.46
N GLY A 220 -0.65 13.56 -16.88
CA GLY A 220 -1.96 13.83 -16.30
C GLY A 220 -2.86 12.60 -16.42
N PHE A 221 -3.89 12.50 -15.56
CA PHE A 221 -4.84 11.40 -15.59
C PHE A 221 -6.02 11.71 -16.51
N HIS A 222 -6.34 10.80 -17.43
CA HIS A 222 -7.32 10.99 -18.47
C HIS A 222 -8.30 9.82 -18.58
N ILE A 223 -9.54 10.11 -18.96
CA ILE A 223 -10.52 9.11 -19.43
C ILE A 223 -10.99 9.55 -20.81
N TYR A 224 -10.22 9.17 -21.83
CA TYR A 224 -10.44 9.61 -23.21
C TYR A 224 -11.83 9.25 -23.75
N ALA A 225 -12.38 8.10 -23.36
CA ALA A 225 -13.71 7.66 -23.77
C ALA A 225 -14.86 8.55 -23.24
N LEU A 226 -14.60 9.39 -22.22
CA LEU A 226 -15.53 10.40 -21.73
C LEU A 226 -15.14 11.83 -22.16
N GLY A 227 -14.01 12.00 -22.85
CA GLY A 227 -13.46 13.32 -23.19
C GLY A 227 -13.00 14.11 -21.95
N ILE A 228 -12.62 13.43 -20.87
CA ILE A 228 -12.16 14.08 -19.62
C ILE A 228 -10.64 13.96 -19.55
N THR A 229 -9.97 15.10 -19.39
CA THR A 229 -8.52 15.20 -19.24
C THR A 229 -8.13 15.84 -17.92
N ASP A 230 -6.88 15.65 -17.50
CA ASP A 230 -6.28 16.29 -16.31
C ASP A 230 -7.09 16.12 -15.02
N ILE A 231 -7.55 14.89 -14.78
CA ILE A 231 -8.27 14.50 -13.59
C ILE A 231 -7.31 14.62 -12.39
N LYS A 232 -7.75 15.35 -11.37
CA LYS A 232 -7.07 15.53 -10.09
C LYS A 232 -7.78 14.80 -8.94
N GLY A 233 -9.06 14.50 -9.11
CA GLY A 233 -9.75 13.66 -8.14
C GLY A 233 -10.96 12.95 -8.69
N ILE A 234 -11.32 11.86 -8.02
CA ILE A 234 -12.55 11.11 -8.24
C ILE A 234 -13.28 11.03 -6.92
N LYS A 235 -14.53 11.48 -6.87
CA LYS A 235 -15.37 11.36 -5.68
C LYS A 235 -16.55 10.45 -5.95
N ILE A 236 -16.79 9.51 -5.05
CA ILE A 236 -17.87 8.53 -5.18
C ILE A 236 -18.90 8.81 -4.08
N GLU A 237 -20.13 9.14 -4.48
CA GLU A 237 -21.20 9.68 -3.60
C GLU A 237 -22.49 8.85 -3.68
#